data_AF-A0A0L8HKA6-F1
#
_entry.id   AF-A0A0L8HKA6-F1
#
_cell.length_a   1.000
_cell.length_b   1.000
_cell.length_c   1.000
_cell.angle_alpha   90.00
_cell.angle_beta   90.00
_cell.angle_gamma   90.00
#
_symmetry.space_group_name_H-M   'P 1'
#
loop_
_entity.id
_entity.type
_entity.pdbx_description
1 polymer ?
#
loop_
_entity_poly.entity_id
_entity_poly.type
_entity_poly.pdbx_seq_one_letter_code
_entity_poly.pdbx_strand_id
1 'polypeptide(L)'
;MSIRYLLFVGICLGIARDVYTEDLTLKSGETSNAAVEATIRKIRTKCVLAQDYYFLRRLAEAQMNSTSATTGGIWRVNSTQLATVQNACNGTLKANCSTIQTELNVDVSTLTMSDLQKPLYSGLVMSLFILNLNSPIPLNKQLQADYWIQHINPAGLENDFVDSANKVEQKNECISPQIDLVFVIDSSSSIKLPIFEEVKSFLNDVVSKLDIRPEKTQVSVIRVASTVSTVFGLGTNSTKTAVRNAISNITYTGWSSATNYALDEARTNVFTNARKSVAAKVLVLVTDGRSDNNVKTVEAARKLKDDGVIIFTIGVDNLTEDELRAVASEPSCTHFIHLKDYNETDFIVRDIQSESCRAAIRIEKNTQLLNIAIPQTNETEQIFLEVNYTAKSTLATQVLVTVQCGVVTVYASFSNSYPNKDDYDKTSTTDDKPGKLFLERKLHADKLFLTVLSQKRFDLKSSACDNPFYDISINPTAPRTEAACVVKEVNSSCTAKQLDSACYDMTPVVGEVSQLYNNSVLKNGQIQEQVLDISNSTDSSGSTIRTPHVKWFAIESKMKDRVPLQNPSLNALKVSMYKCLTFKTPF
;
A
#
# COMPACT_ATOMS: atom_id res chain seq x y z
N MET A 1 -51.57 9.39 -35.84
CA MET A 1 -50.66 8.88 -36.88
C MET A 1 -49.36 9.69 -36.80
N SER A 2 -48.23 9.04 -36.47
CA SER A 2 -46.79 9.44 -36.50
C SER A 2 -46.36 10.83 -35.97
N ILE A 3 -45.56 10.93 -34.90
CA ILE A 3 -44.09 10.69 -34.77
C ILE A 3 -43.24 11.53 -35.72
N ARG A 4 -42.45 12.47 -35.17
CA ARG A 4 -40.97 12.57 -35.34
C ARG A 4 -40.32 13.67 -34.46
N TYR A 5 -39.58 13.18 -33.45
CA TYR A 5 -38.34 13.67 -32.85
C TYR A 5 -37.90 15.14 -33.04
N LEU A 6 -37.95 15.91 -31.95
CA LEU A 6 -37.05 17.05 -31.70
C LEU A 6 -35.90 16.57 -30.80
N LEU A 7 -34.70 16.52 -31.37
CA LEU A 7 -33.44 16.31 -30.65
C LEU A 7 -33.14 17.53 -29.76
N PHE A 8 -33.39 17.40 -28.46
CA PHE A 8 -32.73 18.24 -27.46
C PHE A 8 -31.32 17.69 -27.24
N VAL A 9 -30.32 18.35 -27.81
CA VAL A 9 -28.92 18.14 -27.46
C VAL A 9 -28.65 18.91 -26.16
N GLY A 10 -28.88 18.23 -25.03
CA GLY A 10 -28.38 18.68 -23.73
C GLY A 10 -26.87 18.47 -23.65
N ILE A 11 -26.10 19.52 -23.90
CA ILE A 11 -24.65 19.51 -23.63
C ILE A 11 -24.47 19.67 -22.13
N CYS A 12 -24.23 18.55 -21.44
CA CYS A 12 -23.77 18.52 -20.07
C CYS A 12 -22.46 19.32 -19.94
N LEU A 13 -22.52 20.44 -19.22
CA LEU A 13 -21.37 21.06 -18.57
C LEU A 13 -20.86 20.11 -17.49
N GLY A 14 -20.00 19.17 -17.90
CA GLY A 14 -19.23 18.33 -16.99
C GLY A 14 -18.14 19.16 -16.32
N ILE A 15 -18.52 19.89 -15.27
CA ILE A 15 -17.58 20.44 -14.29
C ILE A 15 -16.82 19.23 -13.74
N ALA A 16 -15.53 19.13 -14.04
CA ALA A 16 -14.65 18.19 -13.37
C ALA A 16 -14.62 18.61 -11.90
N ARG A 17 -15.42 17.96 -11.07
CA ARG A 17 -15.28 18.03 -9.62
C ARG A 17 -13.87 17.54 -9.33
N ASP A 18 -13.01 18.41 -8.79
CA ASP A 18 -11.83 17.95 -8.07
C ASP A 18 -12.35 16.98 -7.00
N VAL A 19 -12.12 15.68 -7.24
CA VAL A 19 -12.39 14.64 -6.26
C VAL A 19 -11.30 14.78 -5.21
N TYR A 20 -11.55 15.63 -4.20
CA TYR A 20 -10.83 15.56 -2.94
C TYR A 20 -11.11 14.17 -2.36
N THR A 21 -10.08 13.34 -2.28
CA THR A 21 -10.16 12.00 -1.72
C THR A 21 -10.39 12.10 -0.22
N GLU A 22 -11.55 11.65 0.25
CA GLU A 22 -11.90 11.55 1.66
C GLU A 22 -11.34 10.23 2.20
N ASP A 23 -10.45 10.28 3.19
CA ASP A 23 -9.98 9.07 3.91
C ASP A 23 -11.17 8.48 4.67
N LEU A 24 -11.71 7.37 4.17
CA LEU A 24 -12.90 6.73 4.76
C LEU A 24 -12.68 6.25 6.20
N THR A 25 -11.42 5.99 6.59
CA THR A 25 -11.13 5.60 7.97
C THR A 25 -11.36 6.74 8.96
N LEU A 26 -11.39 7.98 8.46
CA LEU A 26 -11.66 9.21 9.22
C LEU A 26 -13.06 9.79 8.95
N LYS A 27 -13.83 9.17 8.06
CA LYS A 27 -15.20 9.58 7.74
C LYS A 27 -16.17 9.12 8.83
N SER A 28 -16.85 10.08 9.44
CA SER A 28 -17.83 9.79 10.49
C SER A 28 -19.02 9.01 9.95
N GLY A 29 -19.38 7.90 10.60
CA GLY A 29 -20.53 7.06 10.25
C GLY A 29 -20.29 6.10 9.07
N GLU A 30 -19.07 6.03 8.55
CA GLU A 30 -18.69 5.11 7.49
C GLU A 30 -18.66 3.66 8.00
N THR A 31 -19.24 2.72 7.23
CA THR A 31 -19.39 1.30 7.63
C THR A 31 -19.08 0.32 6.50
N SER A 32 -18.59 0.81 5.36
CA SER A 32 -18.21 -0.06 4.25
C SER A 32 -17.10 -1.04 4.64
N ASN A 33 -17.14 -2.23 4.05
CA ASN A 33 -16.08 -3.25 4.19
C ASN A 33 -14.69 -2.67 3.92
N ALA A 34 -14.60 -1.69 3.03
CA ALA A 34 -13.33 -1.14 2.64
C ALA A 34 -12.74 -0.21 3.72
N ALA A 35 -13.59 0.53 4.45
CA ALA A 35 -13.20 1.25 5.66
C ALA A 35 -12.76 0.29 6.79
N VAL A 36 -13.41 -0.88 6.91
CA VAL A 36 -13.00 -1.96 7.83
C VAL A 36 -11.57 -2.43 7.50
N GLU A 37 -11.33 -2.88 6.26
CA GLU A 37 -9.99 -3.39 5.87
C GLU A 37 -8.91 -2.32 5.98
N ALA A 38 -9.19 -1.08 5.56
CA ALA A 38 -8.23 0.02 5.66
C ALA A 38 -7.89 0.34 7.12
N THR A 39 -8.87 0.30 8.02
CA THR A 39 -8.67 0.51 9.45
C THR A 39 -7.82 -0.59 10.07
N ILE A 40 -8.19 -1.86 9.86
CA ILE A 40 -7.45 -3.03 10.38
C ILE A 40 -6.01 -3.00 9.89
N ARG A 41 -5.81 -2.68 8.61
CA ARG A 41 -4.47 -2.54 8.04
C ARG A 41 -3.66 -1.44 8.73
N LYS A 42 -4.23 -0.24 8.95
CA LYS A 42 -3.53 0.86 9.65
C LYS A 42 -3.14 0.45 11.08
N ILE A 43 -4.01 -0.27 11.79
CA ILE A 43 -3.75 -0.78 13.15
C ILE A 43 -2.64 -1.84 13.13
N ARG A 44 -2.74 -2.83 12.25
CA ARG A 44 -1.81 -3.96 12.14
C ARG A 44 -0.42 -3.53 11.68
N THR A 45 -0.35 -2.65 10.67
CA THR A 45 0.93 -2.15 10.13
C THR A 45 1.71 -1.29 11.13
N LYS A 46 1.04 -0.73 12.14
CA LYS A 46 1.66 0.04 13.23
C LYS A 46 1.87 -0.79 14.50
N CYS A 47 1.71 -2.11 14.43
CA CYS A 47 1.89 -3.03 15.55
C CYS A 47 1.04 -2.70 16.78
N VAL A 48 -0.11 -2.04 16.59
CA VAL A 48 -0.98 -1.67 17.71
C VAL A 48 -1.63 -2.92 18.32
N LEU A 49 -2.13 -3.84 17.49
CA LEU A 49 -2.63 -5.15 17.91
C LEU A 49 -2.07 -6.22 16.97
N ALA A 50 -0.83 -6.64 17.18
CA ALA A 50 -0.15 -7.59 16.29
C ALA A 50 -0.73 -9.01 16.36
N GLN A 51 -1.36 -9.39 17.48
CA GLN A 51 -2.04 -10.69 17.65
C GLN A 51 -3.35 -10.78 16.85
N ASP A 52 -3.77 -9.68 16.23
CA ASP A 52 -4.98 -9.63 15.43
C ASP A 52 -4.78 -10.22 14.02
N TYR A 53 -4.88 -11.55 13.94
CA TYR A 53 -4.82 -12.23 12.65
C TYR A 53 -6.08 -11.95 11.80
N TYR A 54 -7.27 -11.98 12.41
CA TYR A 54 -8.57 -11.68 11.79
C TYR A 54 -9.64 -11.28 12.83
N PHE A 55 -9.26 -11.17 14.10
CA PHE A 55 -10.21 -11.01 15.19
C PHE A 55 -10.92 -9.65 15.11
N LEU A 56 -10.23 -8.54 14.84
CA LEU A 56 -10.89 -7.25 14.63
C LEU A 56 -11.82 -7.27 13.42
N ARG A 57 -11.50 -8.03 12.38
CA ARG A 57 -12.36 -8.18 11.19
C ARG A 57 -13.65 -8.92 11.54
N ARG A 58 -13.54 -10.04 12.26
CA ARG A 58 -14.68 -10.82 12.74
C ARG A 58 -15.52 -10.02 13.74
N LEU A 59 -14.87 -9.29 14.64
CA LEU A 59 -15.53 -8.38 15.58
C LEU A 59 -16.29 -7.27 14.86
N ALA A 60 -15.71 -6.64 13.84
CA ALA A 60 -16.39 -5.61 13.07
C ALA A 60 -17.70 -6.15 12.47
N GLU A 61 -17.67 -7.32 11.83
CA GLU A 61 -18.87 -7.94 11.26
C GLU A 61 -19.89 -8.31 12.35
N ALA A 62 -19.46 -8.99 13.42
CA ALA A 62 -20.34 -9.42 14.51
C ALA A 62 -20.99 -8.24 15.25
N GLN A 63 -20.24 -7.16 15.50
CA GLN A 63 -20.71 -5.96 16.19
C GLN A 63 -21.63 -5.11 15.31
N MET A 64 -21.43 -5.09 13.99
CA MET A 64 -22.35 -4.41 13.07
C MET A 64 -23.71 -5.11 12.98
N ASN A 65 -23.74 -6.44 13.08
CA ASN A 65 -24.97 -7.24 13.06
C ASN A 65 -25.68 -7.31 14.42
N SER A 66 -24.99 -7.01 15.52
CA SER A 66 -25.57 -7.05 16.87
C SER A 66 -26.56 -5.90 17.11
N THR A 67 -27.69 -6.20 17.73
CA THR A 67 -28.73 -5.22 18.10
C THR A 67 -28.49 -4.56 19.47
N SER A 68 -27.50 -5.03 20.24
CA SER A 68 -27.29 -4.60 21.63
C SER A 68 -26.52 -3.28 21.78
N ALA A 69 -25.81 -2.82 20.74
CA ALA A 69 -25.01 -1.59 20.78
C ALA A 69 -25.24 -0.73 19.53
N THR A 70 -25.68 0.52 19.73
CA THR A 70 -26.06 1.43 18.62
C THR A 70 -25.05 2.57 18.41
N THR A 71 -24.03 2.71 19.25
CA THR A 71 -23.04 3.81 19.21
C THR A 71 -21.61 3.29 19.28
N GLY A 72 -20.61 4.12 18.94
CA GLY A 72 -19.19 3.72 18.98
C GLY A 72 -18.61 3.19 17.66
N GLY A 73 -19.18 3.58 16.52
CA GLY A 73 -18.69 3.23 15.19
C GLY A 73 -18.84 1.74 14.85
N ILE A 74 -17.96 1.24 13.98
CA ILE A 74 -17.98 -0.14 13.47
C ILE A 74 -17.79 -1.15 14.60
N TRP A 75 -16.85 -0.90 15.53
CA TRP A 75 -16.54 -1.80 16.64
C TRP A 75 -17.43 -1.59 17.88
N ARG A 76 -18.44 -0.71 17.80
CA ARG A 76 -19.45 -0.50 18.85
C ARG A 76 -18.87 -0.24 20.26
N VAL A 77 -17.77 0.51 20.32
CA VAL A 77 -17.10 0.85 21.57
C VAL A 77 -18.03 1.67 22.46
N ASN A 78 -18.27 1.22 23.70
CA ASN A 78 -19.09 1.95 24.67
C ASN A 78 -18.26 2.91 25.55
N SER A 79 -18.94 3.76 26.32
CA SER A 79 -18.30 4.78 27.18
C SER A 79 -17.40 4.18 28.26
N THR A 80 -17.77 3.03 28.83
CA THR A 80 -16.98 2.31 29.84
C THR A 80 -15.68 1.77 29.24
N GLN A 81 -15.74 1.20 28.03
CA GLN A 81 -14.56 0.72 27.30
C GLN A 81 -13.63 1.89 26.96
N LEU A 82 -14.18 3.01 26.45
CA LEU A 82 -13.40 4.21 26.17
C LEU A 82 -12.67 4.73 27.42
N ALA A 83 -13.39 4.90 28.54
CA ALA A 83 -12.81 5.37 29.80
C ALA A 83 -11.73 4.41 30.32
N THR A 84 -11.93 3.10 30.17
CA THR A 84 -10.95 2.08 30.55
C THR A 84 -9.66 2.25 29.75
N VAL A 85 -9.76 2.43 28.43
CA VAL A 85 -8.60 2.64 27.54
C VAL A 85 -7.89 3.96 27.85
N GLN A 86 -8.64 5.04 28.08
CA GLN A 86 -8.06 6.35 28.44
C GLN A 86 -7.25 6.28 29.73
N ASN A 87 -7.77 5.59 30.76
CA ASN A 87 -7.03 5.33 31.99
C ASN A 87 -5.80 4.47 31.74
N ALA A 88 -5.91 3.42 30.92
CA ALA A 88 -4.79 2.56 30.57
C ALA A 88 -3.69 3.28 29.77
N CYS A 89 -4.02 4.27 28.92
CA CYS A 89 -3.04 5.11 28.22
C CYS A 89 -2.15 5.91 29.17
N ASN A 90 -2.60 6.19 30.39
CA ASN A 90 -1.78 6.84 31.43
C ASN A 90 -0.95 5.84 32.25
N GLY A 91 -1.15 4.54 32.04
CA GLY A 91 -0.51 3.46 32.79
C GLY A 91 0.03 2.36 31.88
N THR A 92 -0.65 1.21 31.90
CA THR A 92 -0.22 -0.05 31.25
C THR A 92 -0.01 0.07 29.75
N LEU A 93 -0.80 0.89 29.05
CA LEU A 93 -0.77 1.05 27.60
C LEU A 93 -0.11 2.35 27.13
N LYS A 94 0.66 3.03 28.00
CA LYS A 94 1.31 4.30 27.67
C LYS A 94 2.17 4.23 26.40
N ALA A 95 2.93 3.16 26.23
CA ALA A 95 3.76 2.95 25.04
C ALA A 95 2.90 2.82 23.77
N ASN A 96 1.85 1.99 23.80
CA ASN A 96 0.93 1.82 22.67
C ASN A 96 0.25 3.13 22.28
N CYS A 97 -0.25 3.91 23.26
CA CYS A 97 -0.92 5.17 22.97
C CYS A 97 0.06 6.23 22.43
N SER A 98 1.32 6.25 22.91
CA SER A 98 2.38 7.10 22.35
C SER A 98 2.71 6.74 20.90
N THR A 99 2.76 5.44 20.57
CA THR A 99 2.94 4.98 19.19
C THR A 99 1.79 5.42 18.31
N ILE A 100 0.53 5.26 18.75
CA ILE A 100 -0.65 5.72 17.99
C ILE A 100 -0.61 7.23 17.76
N GLN A 101 -0.24 8.02 18.77
CA GLN A 101 -0.09 9.46 18.64
C GLN A 101 0.96 9.82 17.59
N THR A 102 2.10 9.14 17.60
CA THR A 102 3.25 9.47 16.72
C THR A 102 3.02 8.98 15.28
N GLU A 103 2.52 7.76 15.14
CA GLU A 103 2.44 7.05 13.85
C GLU A 103 1.12 7.26 13.11
N LEU A 104 0.03 7.55 13.84
CA LEU A 104 -1.32 7.71 13.28
C LEU A 104 -1.92 9.09 13.58
N ASN A 105 -1.24 9.94 14.36
CA ASN A 105 -1.70 11.28 14.72
C ASN A 105 -3.10 11.28 15.42
N VAL A 106 -3.31 10.32 16.32
CA VAL A 106 -4.56 10.18 17.10
C VAL A 106 -4.25 10.18 18.60
N ASP A 107 -4.76 11.18 19.32
CA ASP A 107 -4.64 11.24 20.78
C ASP A 107 -5.83 10.55 21.43
N VAL A 108 -5.63 9.26 21.74
CA VAL A 108 -6.66 8.40 22.36
C VAL A 108 -7.17 8.97 23.69
N SER A 109 -6.32 9.70 24.44
CA SER A 109 -6.69 10.25 25.75
C SER A 109 -7.75 11.35 25.68
N THR A 110 -7.91 11.98 24.51
CA THR A 110 -8.82 13.10 24.28
C THR A 110 -10.09 12.73 23.51
N LEU A 111 -10.19 11.49 23.03
CA LEU A 111 -11.31 11.04 22.21
C LEU A 111 -12.63 11.09 22.98
N THR A 112 -13.69 11.49 22.27
CA THR A 112 -15.06 11.45 22.76
C THR A 112 -15.85 10.34 22.08
N MET A 113 -17.01 9.98 22.62
CA MET A 113 -17.93 9.03 21.98
C MET A 113 -18.35 9.45 20.56
N SER A 114 -18.37 10.77 20.27
CA SER A 114 -18.68 11.27 18.94
C SER A 114 -17.55 10.98 17.95
N ASP A 115 -16.29 11.04 18.40
CA ASP A 115 -15.14 10.77 17.55
C ASP A 115 -15.05 9.30 17.14
N LEU A 116 -15.59 8.40 17.97
CA LEU A 116 -15.64 6.95 17.69
C LEU A 116 -16.55 6.58 16.51
N GLN A 117 -17.34 7.52 15.99
CA GLN A 117 -18.05 7.32 14.72
C GLN A 117 -17.09 7.17 13.52
N LYS A 118 -15.83 7.56 13.68
CA LYS A 118 -14.77 7.31 12.68
C LYS A 118 -14.25 5.87 12.82
N PRO A 119 -14.17 5.11 11.72
CA PRO A 119 -13.68 3.72 11.75
C PRO A 119 -12.32 3.56 12.43
N LEU A 120 -11.33 4.39 12.09
CA LEU A 120 -9.98 4.30 12.66
C LEU A 120 -9.99 4.43 14.18
N TYR A 121 -10.81 5.34 14.71
CA TYR A 121 -10.80 5.69 16.12
C TYR A 121 -11.49 4.61 16.96
N SER A 122 -12.65 4.13 16.50
CA SER A 122 -13.32 2.99 17.15
C SER A 122 -12.46 1.72 17.08
N GLY A 123 -11.79 1.47 15.95
CA GLY A 123 -10.87 0.35 15.81
C GLY A 123 -9.67 0.43 16.76
N LEU A 124 -9.04 1.61 16.89
CA LEU A 124 -7.92 1.84 17.82
C LEU A 124 -8.33 1.64 19.27
N VAL A 125 -9.47 2.20 19.69
CA VAL A 125 -9.94 2.05 21.07
C VAL A 125 -10.30 0.59 21.37
N MET A 126 -10.97 -0.12 20.46
CA MET A 126 -11.24 -1.55 20.63
C MET A 126 -9.95 -2.38 20.71
N SER A 127 -8.95 -2.05 19.88
CA SER A 127 -7.65 -2.72 19.89
C SER A 127 -6.92 -2.57 21.23
N LEU A 128 -6.87 -1.34 21.74
CA LEU A 128 -6.28 -1.04 23.05
C LEU A 128 -7.09 -1.68 24.18
N PHE A 129 -8.41 -1.71 24.08
CA PHE A 129 -9.26 -2.38 25.06
C PHE A 129 -8.92 -3.86 25.15
N ILE A 130 -8.80 -4.56 24.00
CA ILE A 130 -8.40 -5.97 23.93
C ILE A 130 -7.02 -6.19 24.55
N LEU A 131 -6.04 -5.32 24.24
CA LEU A 131 -4.71 -5.40 24.87
C LEU A 131 -4.78 -5.25 26.39
N ASN A 132 -5.63 -4.34 26.89
CA ASN A 132 -5.77 -4.10 28.32
C ASN A 132 -6.41 -5.28 29.08
N LEU A 133 -7.13 -6.18 28.39
CA LEU A 133 -7.66 -7.40 29.01
C LEU A 133 -6.55 -8.33 29.48
N ASN A 134 -5.34 -8.22 28.90
CA ASN A 134 -4.20 -9.10 29.18
C ASN A 134 -4.55 -10.60 29.09
N SER A 135 -5.45 -10.93 28.17
CA SER A 135 -5.93 -12.28 27.90
C SER A 135 -5.67 -12.64 26.44
N PRO A 136 -4.98 -13.75 26.14
CA PRO A 136 -4.61 -14.12 24.77
C PRO A 136 -5.87 -14.38 23.94
N ILE A 137 -5.89 -13.87 22.70
CA ILE A 137 -7.00 -14.10 21.78
C ILE A 137 -6.94 -15.57 21.32
N PRO A 138 -7.99 -16.38 21.55
CA PRO A 138 -8.00 -17.76 21.09
C PRO A 138 -7.89 -17.86 19.57
N LEU A 139 -7.26 -18.91 19.04
CA LEU A 139 -7.16 -19.11 17.58
C LEU A 139 -8.45 -19.68 16.96
N ASN A 140 -9.17 -20.51 17.72
CA ASN A 140 -10.38 -21.18 17.26
C ASN A 140 -11.57 -20.20 17.25
N LYS A 141 -12.34 -20.16 16.15
CA LYS A 141 -13.51 -19.28 15.98
C LYS A 141 -14.55 -19.43 17.10
N GLN A 142 -14.75 -20.65 17.57
CA GLN A 142 -15.67 -20.98 18.67
C GLN A 142 -15.21 -20.34 19.97
N LEU A 143 -13.94 -20.55 20.33
CA LEU A 143 -13.35 -19.96 21.53
C LEU A 143 -13.24 -18.43 21.42
N GLN A 144 -13.13 -17.89 20.21
CA GLN A 144 -13.23 -16.44 19.99
C GLN A 144 -14.63 -15.89 20.23
N ALA A 145 -15.69 -16.67 19.95
CA ALA A 145 -17.05 -16.29 20.29
C ALA A 145 -17.24 -16.21 21.81
N ASP A 146 -16.72 -17.20 22.55
CA ASP A 146 -16.71 -17.20 24.02
C ASP A 146 -15.94 -15.98 24.56
N TYR A 147 -14.74 -15.73 24.03
CA TYR A 147 -13.92 -14.56 24.39
C TYR A 147 -14.67 -13.24 24.14
N TRP A 148 -15.34 -13.12 22.98
CA TRP A 148 -16.12 -11.93 22.62
C TRP A 148 -17.28 -11.71 23.59
N ILE A 149 -18.05 -12.76 23.91
CA ILE A 149 -19.16 -12.66 24.87
C ILE A 149 -18.63 -12.27 26.25
N GLN A 150 -17.60 -12.97 26.73
CA GLN A 150 -17.08 -12.79 28.07
C GLN A 150 -16.50 -11.39 28.30
N HIS A 151 -15.78 -10.84 27.32
CA HIS A 151 -14.97 -9.65 27.53
C HIS A 151 -15.44 -8.39 26.79
N ILE A 152 -16.21 -8.53 25.70
CA ILE A 152 -16.51 -7.41 24.79
C ILE A 152 -18.00 -7.13 24.72
N ASN A 153 -18.85 -8.14 24.50
CA ASN A 153 -20.31 -7.99 24.41
C ASN A 153 -21.04 -9.12 25.16
N PRO A 154 -21.27 -8.97 26.48
CA PRO A 154 -21.96 -10.00 27.30
C PRO A 154 -23.39 -10.33 26.87
N ALA A 155 -24.02 -9.48 26.05
CA ALA A 155 -25.34 -9.73 25.47
C ALA A 155 -25.27 -10.37 24.07
N GLY A 156 -24.05 -10.63 23.55
CA GLY A 156 -23.84 -11.28 22.27
C GLY A 156 -24.27 -12.75 22.28
N LEU A 157 -24.67 -13.26 21.11
CA LEU A 157 -24.97 -14.67 20.91
C LEU A 157 -23.83 -15.33 20.14
N GLU A 158 -23.43 -16.51 20.59
CA GLU A 158 -22.31 -17.26 20.03
C GLU A 158 -22.46 -17.50 18.52
N ASN A 159 -23.65 -17.93 18.09
CA ASN A 159 -23.97 -18.14 16.67
C ASN A 159 -23.82 -16.87 15.82
N ASP A 160 -24.17 -15.70 16.36
CA ASP A 160 -24.05 -14.43 15.62
C ASP A 160 -22.58 -14.14 15.28
N PHE A 161 -21.67 -14.43 16.22
CA PHE A 161 -20.23 -14.26 15.99
C PHE A 161 -19.70 -15.29 14.99
N VAL A 162 -20.05 -16.57 15.18
CA VAL A 162 -19.56 -17.66 14.33
C VAL A 162 -20.05 -17.49 12.89
N ASP A 163 -21.32 -17.14 12.68
CA ASP A 163 -21.90 -16.89 11.36
C ASP A 163 -21.24 -15.68 10.69
N SER A 164 -21.03 -14.60 11.44
CA SER A 164 -20.31 -13.41 10.96
C SER A 164 -18.87 -13.76 10.57
N ALA A 165 -18.17 -14.55 11.39
CA ALA A 165 -16.81 -15.00 11.11
C ALA A 165 -16.74 -15.88 9.84
N ASN A 166 -17.69 -16.79 9.67
CA ASN A 166 -17.77 -17.65 8.48
C ASN A 166 -18.03 -16.84 7.21
N LYS A 167 -18.90 -15.82 7.28
CA LYS A 167 -19.17 -14.90 6.17
C LYS A 167 -17.93 -14.13 5.74
N VAL A 168 -17.14 -13.65 6.70
CA VAL A 168 -15.91 -12.91 6.45
C VAL A 168 -14.83 -13.78 5.78
N GLU A 169 -14.72 -15.04 6.18
CA GLU A 169 -13.71 -15.98 5.65
C GLU A 169 -14.03 -16.50 4.24
N GLN A 170 -15.30 -16.53 3.84
CA GLN A 170 -15.67 -16.87 2.47
C GLN A 170 -15.35 -15.77 1.45
N LYS A 171 -15.11 -14.54 1.94
CA LYS A 171 -14.74 -13.39 1.12
C LYS A 171 -13.22 -13.37 0.92
N ASN A 172 -12.74 -14.23 0.02
CA ASN A 172 -11.32 -14.34 -0.32
C ASN A 172 -10.75 -12.98 -0.75
N GLU A 173 -9.63 -12.57 -0.12
CA GLU A 173 -8.89 -11.36 -0.51
C GLU A 173 -8.22 -11.51 -1.88
N CYS A 174 -7.87 -12.73 -2.29
CA CYS A 174 -7.54 -13.08 -3.65
C CYS A 174 -7.79 -14.57 -3.92
N ILE A 175 -8.07 -14.94 -5.18
CA ILE A 175 -8.32 -16.34 -5.56
C ILE A 175 -6.98 -17.07 -5.67
N SER A 176 -6.54 -17.67 -4.56
CA SER A 176 -5.42 -18.63 -4.47
C SER A 176 -4.11 -18.12 -5.11
N PRO A 177 -3.27 -17.41 -4.33
CA PRO A 177 -2.04 -16.78 -4.83
C PRO A 177 -1.04 -17.84 -5.32
N GLN A 178 -0.25 -17.48 -6.33
CA GLN A 178 0.94 -18.25 -6.69
C GLN A 178 2.04 -17.91 -5.69
N ILE A 179 2.64 -18.93 -5.07
CA ILE A 179 3.63 -18.73 -4.00
C ILE A 179 4.88 -19.55 -4.32
N ASP A 180 6.04 -18.90 -4.37
CA ASP A 180 7.35 -19.55 -4.32
C ASP A 180 7.87 -19.46 -2.89
N LEU A 181 7.69 -20.55 -2.14
CA LEU A 181 7.94 -20.64 -0.71
C LEU A 181 9.27 -21.36 -0.44
N VAL A 182 10.20 -20.67 0.21
CA VAL A 182 11.48 -21.24 0.64
C VAL A 182 11.49 -21.35 2.16
N PHE A 183 11.61 -22.57 2.67
CA PHE A 183 11.91 -22.79 4.08
C PHE A 183 13.42 -22.79 4.29
N VAL A 184 13.91 -21.96 5.21
CA VAL A 184 15.27 -22.06 5.74
C VAL A 184 15.17 -22.62 7.14
N ILE A 185 15.71 -23.82 7.36
CA ILE A 185 15.60 -24.53 8.64
C ILE A 185 16.96 -24.66 9.30
N ASP A 186 17.03 -24.21 10.53
CA ASP A 186 18.23 -24.33 11.34
C ASP A 186 18.30 -25.72 12.00
N SER A 187 19.43 -26.40 11.76
CA SER A 187 19.78 -27.72 12.27
C SER A 187 21.09 -27.68 13.06
N SER A 188 21.48 -26.49 13.55
CA SER A 188 22.64 -26.27 14.41
C SER A 188 22.46 -26.90 15.79
N SER A 189 23.56 -26.94 16.57
CA SER A 189 23.58 -27.61 17.88
C SER A 189 22.85 -26.86 19.00
N SER A 190 22.49 -25.59 18.78
CA SER A 190 21.65 -24.83 19.71
C SER A 190 20.21 -25.37 19.69
N ILE A 191 19.71 -25.77 18.53
CA ILE A 191 18.42 -26.43 18.36
C ILE A 191 18.60 -27.94 18.58
N LYS A 192 18.14 -28.46 19.70
CA LYS A 192 18.29 -29.90 20.01
C LYS A 192 17.48 -30.76 19.05
N LEU A 193 17.95 -31.99 18.82
CA LEU A 193 17.31 -32.95 17.91
C LEU A 193 15.79 -33.11 18.15
N PRO A 194 15.27 -33.23 19.39
CA PRO A 194 13.82 -33.30 19.61
C PRO A 194 13.07 -32.07 19.08
N ILE A 195 13.60 -30.87 19.31
CA ILE A 195 13.03 -29.62 18.80
C ILE A 195 13.12 -29.57 17.27
N PHE A 196 14.21 -30.06 16.68
CA PHE A 196 14.33 -30.15 15.23
C PHE A 196 13.28 -31.08 14.60
N GLU A 197 12.96 -32.20 15.27
CA GLU A 197 11.87 -33.09 14.84
C GLU A 197 10.50 -32.41 14.95
N GLU A 198 10.27 -31.62 15.99
CA GLU A 198 9.05 -30.80 16.13
C GLU A 198 8.95 -29.73 15.02
N VAL A 199 10.07 -29.08 14.67
CA VAL A 199 10.14 -28.15 13.52
C VAL A 199 9.77 -28.86 12.22
N LYS A 200 10.27 -30.07 11.95
CA LYS A 200 9.86 -30.84 10.76
C LYS A 200 8.37 -31.17 10.78
N SER A 201 7.81 -31.53 11.94
CA SER A 201 6.37 -31.78 12.09
C SER A 201 5.55 -30.53 11.79
N PHE A 202 5.93 -29.40 12.39
CA PHE A 202 5.32 -28.10 12.16
C PHE A 202 5.31 -27.73 10.67
N LEU A 203 6.44 -27.86 9.97
CA LEU A 203 6.53 -27.56 8.54
C LEU A 203 5.69 -28.52 7.68
N ASN A 204 5.64 -29.80 8.06
CA ASN A 204 4.77 -30.78 7.41
C ASN A 204 3.29 -30.39 7.51
N ASP A 205 2.87 -29.86 8.65
CA ASP A 205 1.50 -29.43 8.89
C ASP A 205 1.17 -28.13 8.15
N VAL A 206 2.10 -27.18 8.10
CA VAL A 206 2.00 -25.98 7.23
C VAL A 206 1.81 -26.40 5.77
N VAL A 207 2.68 -27.26 5.24
CA VAL A 207 2.60 -27.76 3.86
C VAL A 207 1.31 -28.53 3.61
N SER A 208 0.78 -29.23 4.61
CA SER A 208 -0.48 -29.97 4.49
C SER A 208 -1.69 -29.06 4.19
N LYS A 209 -1.63 -27.80 4.64
CA LYS A 209 -2.70 -26.80 4.51
C LYS A 209 -2.54 -25.90 3.29
N LEU A 210 -1.38 -25.92 2.63
CA LEU A 210 -1.12 -25.18 1.39
C LEU A 210 -1.56 -25.97 0.14
N ASP A 211 -1.81 -25.25 -0.95
CA ASP A 211 -2.13 -25.83 -2.26
C ASP A 211 -0.85 -26.03 -3.09
N ILE A 212 -0.19 -27.17 -2.85
CA ILE A 212 1.11 -27.52 -3.45
C ILE A 212 0.94 -28.16 -4.83
N ARG A 213 1.13 -27.36 -5.88
CA ARG A 213 1.10 -27.76 -7.30
C ARG A 213 1.94 -26.78 -8.15
N PRO A 214 2.46 -27.18 -9.32
CA PRO A 214 3.34 -26.34 -10.15
C PRO A 214 2.79 -24.93 -10.46
N GLU A 215 1.48 -24.84 -10.67
CA GLU A 215 0.74 -23.62 -11.02
C GLU A 215 0.26 -22.82 -9.80
N LYS A 216 0.47 -23.33 -8.57
CA LYS A 216 0.05 -22.72 -7.29
C LYS A 216 1.25 -22.49 -6.37
N THR A 217 1.41 -23.31 -5.33
CA THR A 217 2.54 -23.18 -4.40
C THR A 217 3.68 -24.12 -4.79
N GLN A 218 4.86 -23.57 -5.04
CA GLN A 218 6.11 -24.32 -5.17
C GLN A 218 6.92 -24.15 -3.89
N VAL A 219 7.53 -25.24 -3.43
CA VAL A 219 8.29 -25.25 -2.17
C VAL A 219 9.74 -25.61 -2.42
N SER A 220 10.65 -24.96 -1.71
CA SER A 220 12.05 -25.33 -1.56
C SER A 220 12.41 -25.40 -0.09
N VAL A 221 13.43 -26.19 0.26
CA VAL A 221 13.97 -26.25 1.61
C VAL A 221 15.49 -26.12 1.55
N ILE A 222 16.00 -25.18 2.33
CA ILE A 222 17.41 -24.99 2.63
C ILE A 222 17.62 -25.34 4.09
N ARG A 223 18.55 -26.24 4.37
CA ARG A 223 18.99 -26.57 5.71
C ARG A 223 20.27 -25.80 6.02
N VAL A 224 20.31 -25.20 7.20
CA VAL A 224 21.50 -24.52 7.72
C VAL A 224 22.01 -25.18 8.99
N ALA A 225 23.33 -25.19 9.11
CA ALA A 225 24.14 -25.66 10.23
C ALA A 225 25.53 -25.02 10.02
N SER A 226 26.64 -25.74 10.26
CA SER A 226 27.97 -25.31 9.82
C SER A 226 28.13 -25.23 8.29
N THR A 227 27.27 -25.91 7.54
CA THR A 227 27.21 -25.82 6.08
C THR A 227 25.78 -25.57 5.65
N VAL A 228 25.60 -24.81 4.58
CA VAL A 228 24.31 -24.60 3.93
C VAL A 228 24.08 -25.73 2.92
N SER A 229 22.87 -26.29 2.92
CA SER A 229 22.48 -27.33 1.97
C SER A 229 21.07 -27.10 1.47
N THR A 230 20.93 -26.88 0.16
CA THR A 230 19.63 -26.90 -0.51
C THR A 230 19.16 -28.35 -0.62
N VAL A 231 18.22 -28.76 0.25
CA VAL A 231 17.67 -30.12 0.30
C VAL A 231 16.92 -30.43 -1.00
N PHE A 232 16.11 -29.48 -1.47
CA PHE A 232 15.52 -29.48 -2.81
C PHE A 232 15.13 -28.07 -3.24
N GLY A 233 15.26 -27.77 -4.53
CA GLY A 233 14.91 -26.46 -5.10
C GLY A 233 13.42 -26.32 -5.45
N LEU A 234 13.01 -25.09 -5.76
CA LEU A 234 11.66 -24.78 -6.28
C LEU A 234 11.35 -25.64 -7.52
N GLY A 235 10.11 -26.11 -7.64
CA GLY A 235 9.66 -26.94 -8.76
C GLY A 235 10.12 -28.41 -8.75
N THR A 236 11.03 -28.80 -7.85
CA THR A 236 11.54 -30.19 -7.78
C THR A 236 10.47 -31.18 -7.35
N ASN A 237 9.69 -30.82 -6.32
CA ASN A 237 8.61 -31.63 -5.78
C ASN A 237 7.27 -30.98 -6.17
N SER A 238 6.51 -31.63 -7.05
CA SER A 238 5.25 -31.09 -7.60
C SER A 238 4.00 -31.50 -6.83
N THR A 239 4.13 -32.35 -5.80
CA THR A 239 3.00 -32.82 -4.99
C THR A 239 3.24 -32.57 -3.51
N LYS A 240 2.14 -32.31 -2.79
CA LYS A 240 2.12 -32.18 -1.33
C LYS A 240 2.81 -33.35 -0.63
N THR A 241 2.53 -34.58 -1.05
CA THR A 241 3.14 -35.79 -0.48
C THR A 241 4.65 -35.83 -0.69
N ALA A 242 5.14 -35.49 -1.89
CA ALA A 242 6.57 -35.47 -2.17
C ALA A 242 7.32 -34.43 -1.33
N VAL A 243 6.77 -33.21 -1.21
CA VAL A 243 7.33 -32.16 -0.35
C VAL A 243 7.40 -32.62 1.11
N ARG A 244 6.30 -33.18 1.65
CA ARG A 244 6.25 -33.65 3.04
C ARG A 244 7.24 -34.78 3.31
N ASN A 245 7.34 -35.74 2.41
CA ASN A 245 8.33 -36.83 2.52
C ASN A 245 9.76 -36.29 2.49
N ALA A 246 10.05 -35.31 1.63
CA ALA A 246 11.36 -34.67 1.57
C ALA A 246 11.68 -33.92 2.87
N ILE A 247 10.71 -33.20 3.47
CA ILE A 247 10.87 -32.54 4.77
C ILE A 247 11.15 -33.55 5.89
N SER A 248 10.37 -34.63 5.98
CA SER A 248 10.54 -35.65 7.02
C SER A 248 11.92 -36.31 7.01
N ASN A 249 12.53 -36.45 5.82
CA ASN A 249 13.82 -37.11 5.61
C ASN A 249 15.04 -36.19 5.79
N ILE A 250 14.83 -34.93 6.19
CA ILE A 250 15.94 -34.00 6.42
C ILE A 250 16.75 -34.46 7.62
N THR A 251 18.07 -34.56 7.42
CA THR A 251 19.03 -34.96 8.44
C THR A 251 19.41 -33.80 9.34
N TYR A 252 19.37 -34.02 10.64
CA TYR A 252 19.96 -33.11 11.63
C TYR A 252 21.49 -33.28 11.61
N THR A 253 22.25 -32.18 11.55
CA THR A 253 23.73 -32.25 11.55
C THR A 253 24.41 -31.56 12.73
N GLY A 254 23.73 -30.67 13.45
CA GLY A 254 24.29 -29.93 14.57
C GLY A 254 25.35 -28.90 14.17
N TRP A 255 26.19 -28.52 15.14
CA TRP A 255 27.29 -27.55 15.06
C TRP A 255 26.85 -26.08 15.04
N SER A 256 27.42 -25.25 14.16
CA SER A 256 27.23 -23.80 14.14
C SER A 256 26.01 -23.38 13.31
N SER A 257 25.66 -22.08 13.27
CA SER A 257 24.48 -21.57 12.54
C SER A 257 24.87 -20.52 11.49
N ALA A 258 25.16 -20.98 10.27
CA ALA A 258 25.60 -20.18 9.13
C ALA A 258 24.45 -19.43 8.41
N THR A 259 23.51 -18.83 9.16
CA THR A 259 22.26 -18.25 8.64
C THR A 259 22.47 -17.24 7.53
N ASN A 260 23.48 -16.37 7.63
CA ASN A 260 23.82 -15.40 6.58
C ASN A 260 24.05 -16.07 5.21
N TYR A 261 24.75 -17.21 5.20
CA TYR A 261 25.02 -17.94 3.96
C TYR A 261 23.77 -18.64 3.43
N ALA A 262 22.88 -19.09 4.31
CA ALA A 262 21.61 -19.70 3.89
C ALA A 262 20.67 -18.67 3.24
N LEU A 263 20.65 -17.44 3.75
CA LEU A 263 19.92 -16.33 3.15
C LEU A 263 20.52 -15.93 1.79
N ASP A 264 21.85 -15.89 1.68
CA ASP A 264 22.52 -15.64 0.39
C ASP A 264 22.27 -16.77 -0.62
N GLU A 265 22.28 -18.05 -0.19
CA GLU A 265 21.94 -19.22 -1.01
C GLU A 265 20.49 -19.12 -1.53
N ALA A 266 19.55 -18.77 -0.65
CA ALA A 266 18.15 -18.55 -1.02
C ALA A 266 18.06 -17.49 -2.12
N ARG A 267 18.74 -16.36 -1.95
CA ARG A 267 18.72 -15.23 -2.88
C ARG A 267 19.34 -15.57 -4.23
N THR A 268 20.54 -16.15 -4.21
CA THR A 268 21.41 -16.24 -5.40
C THR A 268 21.23 -17.53 -6.20
N ASN A 269 20.72 -18.60 -5.57
CA ASN A 269 20.59 -19.92 -6.22
C ASN A 269 19.16 -20.46 -6.25
N VAL A 270 18.36 -20.22 -5.20
CA VAL A 270 16.98 -20.75 -5.14
C VAL A 270 15.98 -19.80 -5.82
N PHE A 271 15.91 -18.54 -5.38
CA PHE A 271 14.98 -17.55 -5.91
C PHE A 271 15.32 -17.08 -7.34
N THR A 272 16.51 -17.38 -7.85
CA THR A 272 16.84 -17.19 -9.27
C THR A 272 16.06 -18.13 -10.18
N ASN A 273 15.62 -19.28 -9.66
CA ASN A 273 14.72 -20.23 -10.31
C ASN A 273 13.24 -20.01 -9.97
N ALA A 274 12.91 -18.97 -9.20
CA ALA A 274 11.53 -18.60 -8.91
C ALA A 274 10.80 -18.23 -10.20
N ARG A 275 9.48 -18.45 -10.20
CA ARG A 275 8.61 -18.05 -11.31
C ARG A 275 8.71 -16.54 -11.49
N LYS A 276 9.07 -16.13 -12.70
CA LYS A 276 9.20 -14.71 -13.07
C LYS A 276 7.85 -13.99 -13.13
N SER A 277 6.75 -14.72 -13.17
CA SER A 277 5.38 -14.22 -13.25
C SER A 277 4.70 -14.27 -11.87
N VAL A 278 4.11 -13.16 -11.42
CA VAL A 278 3.02 -12.97 -10.42
C VAL A 278 3.12 -13.72 -9.08
N ALA A 279 4.08 -14.62 -8.89
CA ALA A 279 4.23 -15.42 -7.70
C ALA A 279 4.89 -14.60 -6.59
N ALA A 280 4.25 -14.61 -5.41
CA ALA A 280 4.85 -14.06 -4.21
C ALA A 280 6.08 -14.88 -3.82
N LYS A 281 7.22 -14.22 -3.65
CA LYS A 281 8.44 -14.85 -3.13
C LYS A 281 8.40 -14.75 -1.61
N VAL A 282 8.28 -15.89 -0.95
CA VAL A 282 8.17 -15.96 0.51
C VAL A 282 9.29 -16.82 1.05
N LEU A 283 10.01 -16.31 2.05
CA LEU A 283 10.99 -17.06 2.81
C LEU A 283 10.49 -17.20 4.25
N VAL A 284 10.52 -18.42 4.78
CA VAL A 284 10.24 -18.70 6.18
C VAL A 284 11.51 -19.24 6.82
N LEU A 285 12.14 -18.45 7.68
CA LEU A 285 13.32 -18.83 8.44
C LEU A 285 12.89 -19.39 9.80
N VAL A 286 13.28 -20.63 10.12
CA VAL A 286 13.03 -21.26 11.43
C VAL A 286 14.36 -21.46 12.15
N THR A 287 14.59 -20.72 13.23
CA THR A 287 15.87 -20.72 13.98
C THR A 287 15.69 -20.18 15.40
N ASP A 288 16.66 -20.41 16.29
CA ASP A 288 16.75 -19.76 17.60
C ASP A 288 17.38 -18.35 17.52
N GLY A 289 17.71 -17.86 16.32
CA GLY A 289 18.22 -16.51 16.11
C GLY A 289 19.64 -16.31 16.66
N ARG A 290 20.43 -17.37 16.80
CA ARG A 290 21.83 -17.31 17.23
C ARG A 290 22.78 -17.55 16.06
N SER A 291 22.68 -16.74 15.01
CA SER A 291 23.59 -16.94 13.88
C SER A 291 25.04 -16.62 14.26
N ASP A 292 25.98 -17.26 13.57
CA ASP A 292 27.41 -17.04 13.79
C ASP A 292 27.83 -15.58 13.47
N ASN A 293 27.02 -14.84 12.70
CA ASN A 293 27.27 -13.44 12.35
C ASN A 293 25.97 -12.66 12.09
N ASN A 294 25.37 -12.14 13.15
CA ASN A 294 24.12 -11.37 13.10
C ASN A 294 24.16 -10.18 12.12
N VAL A 295 25.26 -9.42 12.05
CA VAL A 295 25.40 -8.27 11.14
C VAL A 295 25.29 -8.69 9.69
N LYS A 296 26.00 -9.76 9.31
CA LYS A 296 25.92 -10.32 7.95
C LYS A 296 24.56 -10.95 7.67
N THR A 297 23.94 -11.57 8.67
CA THR A 297 22.60 -12.16 8.55
C THR A 297 21.56 -11.07 8.23
N VAL A 298 21.58 -9.95 8.96
CA VAL A 298 20.69 -8.81 8.71
C VAL A 298 20.95 -8.19 7.33
N GLU A 299 22.21 -8.07 6.92
CA GLU A 299 22.56 -7.55 5.59
C GLU A 299 22.10 -8.48 4.45
N ALA A 300 22.22 -9.81 4.60
CA ALA A 300 21.70 -10.77 3.64
C ALA A 300 20.17 -10.74 3.56
N ALA A 301 19.49 -10.64 4.71
CA ALA A 301 18.04 -10.47 4.78
C ALA A 301 17.59 -9.17 4.10
N ARG A 302 18.32 -8.06 4.29
CA ARG A 302 18.04 -6.78 3.62
C ARG A 302 18.06 -6.93 2.10
N LYS A 303 19.06 -7.62 1.55
CA LYS A 303 19.15 -7.86 0.09
C LYS A 303 17.99 -8.71 -0.44
N LEU A 304 17.56 -9.73 0.30
CA LEU A 304 16.36 -10.50 -0.03
C LEU A 304 15.09 -9.62 -0.01
N LYS A 305 14.94 -8.80 1.03
CA LYS A 305 13.84 -7.83 1.16
C LYS A 305 13.83 -6.83 0.01
N ASP A 306 15.00 -6.37 -0.43
CA ASP A 306 15.15 -5.48 -1.60
C ASP A 306 14.75 -6.19 -2.92
N ASP A 307 14.98 -7.51 -3.03
CA ASP A 307 14.66 -8.34 -4.20
C ASP A 307 13.19 -8.82 -4.27
N GLY A 308 12.35 -8.43 -3.31
CA GLY A 308 10.91 -8.74 -3.32
C GLY A 308 10.50 -9.91 -2.45
N VAL A 309 11.43 -10.44 -1.67
CA VAL A 309 11.15 -11.58 -0.80
C VAL A 309 10.52 -11.10 0.50
N ILE A 310 9.35 -11.64 0.81
CA ILE A 310 8.69 -11.48 2.11
C ILE A 310 9.32 -12.49 3.06
N ILE A 311 9.95 -12.01 4.15
CA ILE A 311 10.65 -12.88 5.10
C ILE A 311 9.81 -12.99 6.37
N PHE A 312 9.35 -14.20 6.68
CA PHE A 312 8.85 -14.58 7.99
C PHE A 312 9.97 -15.25 8.78
N THR A 313 10.10 -14.90 10.05
CA THR A 313 11.02 -15.56 10.99
C THR A 313 10.23 -16.24 12.09
N ILE A 314 10.49 -17.51 12.31
CA ILE A 314 9.88 -18.35 13.33
C ILE A 314 10.98 -18.71 14.33
N GLY A 315 10.90 -18.08 15.49
CA GLY A 315 11.80 -18.31 16.59
C GLY A 315 11.40 -19.55 17.38
N VAL A 316 12.36 -20.44 17.64
CA VAL A 316 12.15 -21.70 18.39
C VAL A 316 13.08 -21.78 19.59
N ASP A 317 12.65 -22.52 20.62
CA ASP A 317 13.40 -22.72 21.86
C ASP A 317 13.84 -21.39 22.52
N ASN A 318 14.99 -21.35 23.18
CA ASN A 318 15.56 -20.15 23.78
C ASN A 318 16.12 -19.23 22.69
N LEU A 319 15.32 -18.32 22.15
CA LEU A 319 15.67 -17.55 20.95
C LEU A 319 16.23 -16.13 21.23
N THR A 320 16.91 -15.54 20.25
CA THR A 320 17.33 -14.12 20.24
C THR A 320 16.38 -13.28 19.39
N GLU A 321 15.42 -12.60 20.02
CA GLU A 321 14.34 -11.89 19.31
C GLU A 321 14.85 -10.79 18.38
N ASP A 322 15.86 -10.03 18.82
CA ASP A 322 16.35 -8.85 18.09
C ASP A 322 16.88 -9.21 16.70
N GLU A 323 17.61 -10.33 16.59
CA GLU A 323 18.12 -10.79 15.29
C GLU A 323 16.97 -11.21 14.37
N LEU A 324 16.03 -12.00 14.89
CA LEU A 324 14.88 -12.48 14.11
C LEU A 324 14.01 -11.32 13.63
N ARG A 325 13.71 -10.35 14.50
CA ARG A 325 12.95 -9.15 14.14
C ARG A 325 13.64 -8.32 13.07
N ALA A 326 14.97 -8.20 13.13
CA ALA A 326 15.74 -7.46 12.12
C ALA A 326 15.79 -8.18 10.75
N VAL A 327 15.78 -9.51 10.76
CA VAL A 327 15.73 -10.35 9.56
C VAL A 327 14.34 -10.33 8.92
N ALA A 328 13.28 -10.38 9.73
CA ALA A 328 11.90 -10.35 9.28
C ALA A 328 11.58 -9.14 8.38
N SER A 329 10.56 -9.30 7.54
CA SER A 329 9.97 -8.19 6.80
C SER A 329 9.25 -7.22 7.73
N GLU A 330 9.14 -5.96 7.32
CA GLU A 330 8.39 -4.96 8.07
C GLU A 330 6.88 -5.05 7.80
N PRO A 331 6.02 -4.84 8.81
CA PRO A 331 6.38 -4.63 10.20
C PRO A 331 6.84 -5.95 10.86
N SER A 332 7.93 -5.91 11.64
CA SER A 332 8.45 -7.12 12.27
C SER A 332 7.45 -7.83 13.18
N CYS A 333 6.49 -7.11 13.78
CA CYS A 333 5.48 -7.70 14.67
C CYS A 333 4.50 -8.69 14.00
N THR A 334 4.37 -8.65 12.67
CA THR A 334 3.53 -9.61 11.91
C THR A 334 4.37 -10.65 11.19
N HIS A 335 5.68 -10.43 11.06
CA HIS A 335 6.59 -11.33 10.34
C HIS A 335 7.52 -12.11 11.26
N PHE A 336 7.62 -11.73 12.53
CA PHE A 336 8.29 -12.48 13.57
C PHE A 336 7.26 -13.21 14.44
N ILE A 337 7.43 -14.53 14.55
CA ILE A 337 6.64 -15.38 15.43
C ILE A 337 7.58 -16.10 16.40
N HIS A 338 7.27 -16.04 17.69
CA HIS A 338 7.83 -16.93 18.69
C HIS A 338 6.95 -18.19 18.76
N LEU A 339 7.43 -19.31 18.23
CA LEU A 339 6.70 -20.57 18.23
C LEU A 339 6.83 -21.25 19.59
N LYS A 340 5.72 -21.27 20.35
CA LYS A 340 5.63 -21.94 21.66
C LYS A 340 4.90 -23.27 21.58
N ASP A 341 3.95 -23.40 20.66
CA ASP A 341 3.21 -24.63 20.38
C ASP A 341 3.35 -24.99 18.90
N TYR A 342 3.96 -26.15 18.63
CA TYR A 342 4.22 -26.64 17.28
C TYR A 342 2.95 -27.15 16.57
N ASN A 343 1.84 -27.31 17.28
CA ASN A 343 0.56 -27.74 16.70
C ASN A 343 -0.22 -26.56 16.08
N GLU A 344 0.12 -25.33 16.45
CA GLU A 344 -0.54 -24.13 15.93
C GLU A 344 0.08 -23.72 14.59
N THR A 345 -0.42 -24.24 13.48
CA THR A 345 0.10 -23.90 12.12
C THR A 345 -0.81 -22.97 11.33
N ASP A 346 -2.00 -22.71 11.84
CA ASP A 346 -3.03 -21.96 11.14
C ASP A 346 -2.66 -20.48 10.95
N PHE A 347 -1.96 -19.88 11.90
CA PHE A 347 -1.59 -18.46 11.82
C PHE A 347 -0.61 -18.22 10.67
N ILE A 348 0.43 -19.05 10.53
CA ILE A 348 1.46 -18.84 9.51
C ILE A 348 0.93 -19.13 8.12
N VAL A 349 0.09 -20.16 7.97
CA VAL A 349 -0.54 -20.47 6.67
C VAL A 349 -1.38 -19.28 6.22
N ARG A 350 -2.16 -18.68 7.12
CA ARG A 350 -2.97 -17.50 6.82
C ARG A 350 -2.12 -16.29 6.47
N ASP A 351 -1.07 -16.01 7.23
CA ASP A 351 -0.21 -14.86 6.97
C ASP A 351 0.57 -14.99 5.66
N ILE A 352 1.10 -16.19 5.38
CA ILE A 352 1.70 -16.48 4.08
C ILE A 352 0.69 -16.22 2.96
N GLN A 353 -0.54 -16.73 3.08
CA GLN A 353 -1.57 -16.55 2.04
C GLN A 353 -2.00 -15.08 1.89
N SER A 354 -2.25 -14.36 2.98
CA SER A 354 -2.70 -12.97 2.96
C SER A 354 -1.62 -12.04 2.43
N GLU A 355 -0.37 -12.17 2.90
CA GLU A 355 0.74 -11.37 2.38
C GLU A 355 1.07 -11.75 0.92
N SER A 356 0.95 -13.04 0.55
CA SER A 356 1.12 -13.44 -0.85
C SER A 356 0.04 -12.90 -1.78
N CYS A 357 -1.21 -12.81 -1.32
CA CYS A 357 -2.29 -12.17 -2.07
C CYS A 357 -2.02 -10.69 -2.33
N ARG A 358 -1.27 -10.05 -1.42
CA ARG A 358 -0.99 -8.61 -1.47
C ARG A 358 0.38 -8.31 -2.07
N ALA A 359 1.23 -9.33 -2.26
CA ALA A 359 2.59 -9.16 -2.73
C ALA A 359 2.63 -8.36 -4.04
N ALA A 360 3.27 -7.19 -3.98
CA ALA A 360 3.36 -6.32 -5.14
C ALA A 360 4.35 -6.89 -6.16
N ILE A 361 3.94 -6.89 -7.43
CA ILE A 361 4.85 -7.13 -8.55
C ILE A 361 5.77 -5.91 -8.64
N ARG A 362 7.05 -6.13 -8.32
CA ARG A 362 8.06 -5.07 -8.41
C ARG A 362 8.47 -4.84 -9.84
N ILE A 363 8.40 -3.59 -10.26
CA ILE A 363 8.74 -3.16 -11.61
C ILE A 363 9.68 -1.95 -11.56
N GLU A 364 10.61 -1.89 -12.51
CA GLU A 364 11.48 -0.73 -12.66
C GLU A 364 10.75 0.41 -13.40
N LYS A 365 11.22 1.65 -13.25
CA LYS A 365 10.74 2.77 -14.07
C LYS A 365 10.94 2.46 -15.57
N ASN A 366 10.04 2.94 -16.42
CA ASN A 366 9.97 2.62 -17.87
C ASN A 366 9.54 1.17 -18.20
N THR A 367 9.00 0.42 -17.24
CA THR A 367 8.47 -0.91 -17.53
C THR A 367 7.10 -0.80 -18.22
N GLN A 368 6.92 -1.62 -19.25
CA GLN A 368 5.61 -1.89 -19.86
C GLN A 368 5.19 -3.31 -19.47
N LEU A 369 4.02 -3.41 -18.84
CA LEU A 369 3.34 -4.68 -18.62
C LEU A 369 2.32 -4.82 -19.76
N LEU A 370 2.51 -5.84 -20.60
CA LEU A 370 1.69 -6.07 -21.78
C LEU A 370 0.88 -7.35 -21.63
N ASN A 371 -0.33 -7.36 -22.21
CA ASN A 371 -1.21 -8.50 -22.30
C ASN A 371 -1.57 -9.13 -20.93
N ILE A 372 -1.82 -8.30 -19.91
CA ILE A 372 -2.31 -8.81 -18.62
C ILE A 372 -3.76 -9.26 -18.84
N ALA A 373 -4.01 -10.56 -18.64
CA ALA A 373 -5.33 -11.15 -18.85
C ALA A 373 -6.37 -10.54 -17.89
N ILE A 374 -7.60 -10.39 -18.36
CA ILE A 374 -8.76 -10.08 -17.52
C ILE A 374 -9.52 -11.39 -17.27
N PRO A 375 -10.03 -11.64 -16.04
CA PRO A 375 -10.76 -12.85 -15.73
C PRO A 375 -11.96 -13.05 -16.64
N GLN A 376 -12.23 -14.29 -17.01
CA GLN A 376 -13.43 -14.67 -17.76
C GLN A 376 -14.67 -14.78 -16.87
N THR A 377 -14.52 -14.60 -15.56
CA THR A 377 -15.59 -14.69 -14.57
C THR A 377 -16.17 -13.30 -14.27
N ASN A 378 -17.27 -13.25 -13.52
CA ASN A 378 -17.82 -11.99 -13.01
C ASN A 378 -16.96 -11.35 -11.91
N GLU A 379 -15.86 -12.01 -11.52
CA GLU A 379 -15.02 -11.58 -10.42
C GLU A 379 -14.09 -10.46 -10.86
N THR A 380 -13.72 -9.61 -9.90
CA THR A 380 -12.70 -8.58 -10.09
C THR A 380 -11.35 -9.19 -9.71
N GLU A 381 -10.41 -9.21 -10.65
CA GLU A 381 -9.02 -9.51 -10.34
C GLU A 381 -8.31 -8.26 -9.84
N GLN A 382 -7.43 -8.46 -8.86
CA GLN A 382 -6.68 -7.39 -8.23
C GLN A 382 -5.20 -7.74 -8.27
N ILE A 383 -4.38 -6.85 -8.81
CA ILE A 383 -2.92 -6.94 -8.76
C ILE A 383 -2.34 -5.70 -8.08
N PHE A 384 -1.25 -5.89 -7.36
CA PHE A 384 -0.49 -4.83 -6.71
C PHE A 384 0.82 -4.65 -7.46
N LEU A 385 1.22 -3.40 -7.72
CA LEU A 385 2.49 -3.07 -8.35
C LEU A 385 3.29 -2.13 -7.45
N GLU A 386 4.58 -2.38 -7.33
CA GLU A 386 5.53 -1.50 -6.64
C GLU A 386 6.56 -1.01 -7.65
N VAL A 387 6.54 0.29 -7.93
CA VAL A 387 7.45 0.95 -8.86
C VAL A 387 8.60 1.58 -8.08
N ASN A 388 9.82 1.09 -8.31
CA ASN A 388 11.02 1.62 -7.68
C ASN A 388 11.65 2.74 -8.53
N TYR A 389 11.90 3.90 -7.91
CA TYR A 389 12.61 5.01 -8.55
C TYR A 389 14.08 5.00 -8.13
N THR A 390 14.98 4.69 -9.07
CA THR A 390 16.43 4.62 -8.84
C THR A 390 17.12 5.97 -8.58
N ALA A 391 16.41 7.09 -8.65
CA ALA A 391 16.97 8.43 -8.39
C ALA A 391 15.93 9.39 -7.80
N LYS A 392 16.40 10.36 -7.00
CA LYS A 392 15.65 11.57 -6.58
C LYS A 392 15.39 12.48 -7.80
N SER A 393 14.59 11.99 -8.73
CA SER A 393 14.06 12.70 -9.90
C SER A 393 12.85 13.55 -9.49
N THR A 394 12.81 14.80 -9.95
CA THR A 394 11.66 15.72 -9.83
C THR A 394 10.60 15.49 -10.91
N LEU A 395 10.79 14.50 -11.79
CA LEU A 395 9.87 14.18 -12.88
C LEU A 395 8.55 13.62 -12.34
N ALA A 396 7.43 14.08 -12.90
CA ALA A 396 6.13 13.48 -12.68
C ALA A 396 6.09 12.07 -13.30
N THR A 397 5.25 11.19 -12.81
CA THR A 397 5.07 9.85 -13.39
C THR A 397 3.74 9.78 -14.12
N GLN A 398 3.77 9.34 -15.37
CA GLN A 398 2.59 9.01 -16.15
C GLN A 398 2.36 7.50 -16.11
N VAL A 399 1.18 7.09 -15.63
CA VAL A 399 0.69 5.71 -15.76
C VAL A 399 -0.37 5.70 -16.85
N LEU A 400 -0.07 5.02 -17.95
CA LEU A 400 -0.99 4.82 -19.07
C LEU A 400 -1.57 3.41 -19.00
N VAL A 401 -2.89 3.31 -19.03
CA VAL A 401 -3.61 2.03 -19.08
C VAL A 401 -4.37 1.93 -20.39
N THR A 402 -4.10 0.89 -21.16
CA THR A 402 -4.84 0.55 -22.38
C THR A 402 -5.58 -0.75 -22.17
N VAL A 403 -6.89 -0.74 -22.42
CA VAL A 403 -7.75 -1.90 -22.19
C VAL A 403 -8.38 -2.32 -23.52
N GLN A 404 -8.39 -3.62 -23.80
CA GLN A 404 -9.03 -4.15 -25.00
C GLN A 404 -10.55 -4.30 -24.80
N CYS A 405 -10.97 -5.03 -23.76
CA CYS A 405 -12.37 -5.18 -23.38
C CYS A 405 -12.49 -5.49 -21.88
N GLY A 406 -13.13 -4.61 -21.11
CA GLY A 406 -13.29 -4.81 -19.67
C GLY A 406 -13.07 -3.52 -18.90
N VAL A 407 -13.45 -3.49 -17.62
CA VAL A 407 -13.20 -2.34 -16.77
C VAL A 407 -11.88 -2.51 -16.05
N VAL A 408 -10.95 -1.57 -16.23
CA VAL A 408 -9.74 -1.49 -15.42
C VAL A 408 -9.76 -0.21 -14.58
N THR A 409 -9.53 -0.36 -13.28
CA THR A 409 -9.41 0.75 -12.33
C THR A 409 -8.05 0.73 -11.67
N VAL A 410 -7.35 1.86 -11.63
CA VAL A 410 -6.04 1.98 -10.98
C VAL A 410 -6.11 2.95 -9.81
N TYR A 411 -5.61 2.55 -8.65
CA TYR A 411 -5.37 3.41 -7.50
C TYR A 411 -3.87 3.59 -7.31
N ALA A 412 -3.44 4.80 -6.96
CA ALA A 412 -2.02 5.13 -6.82
C ALA A 412 -1.74 5.81 -5.48
N SER A 413 -0.66 5.41 -4.80
CA SER A 413 -0.18 6.08 -3.61
C SER A 413 1.33 6.04 -3.48
N PHE A 414 1.91 7.10 -2.94
CA PHE A 414 3.31 7.23 -2.54
C PHE A 414 3.53 6.86 -1.08
N SER A 415 2.46 6.82 -0.26
CA SER A 415 2.53 6.51 1.18
C SER A 415 1.84 5.22 1.60
N ASN A 416 0.92 4.69 0.79
CA ASN A 416 0.16 3.48 1.06
C ASN A 416 0.61 2.37 0.12
N SER A 417 1.14 1.27 0.66
CA SER A 417 1.58 0.09 -0.11
C SER A 417 0.46 -0.63 -0.86
N TYR A 418 -0.79 -0.42 -0.45
CA TYR A 418 -1.99 -1.07 -0.98
C TYR A 418 -3.09 -0.03 -1.22
N PRO A 419 -2.90 0.88 -2.19
CA PRO A 419 -3.88 1.92 -2.45
C PRO A 419 -5.20 1.30 -2.89
N ASN A 420 -6.32 1.86 -2.50
CA ASN A 420 -7.64 1.36 -2.92
C ASN A 420 -8.58 2.55 -3.12
N LYS A 421 -9.86 2.31 -3.42
CA LYS A 421 -10.83 3.40 -3.67
C LYS A 421 -11.04 4.34 -2.48
N ASP A 422 -10.64 3.91 -1.29
CA ASP A 422 -10.93 4.57 -0.02
C ASP A 422 -9.67 5.19 0.61
N ASP A 423 -8.47 4.75 0.19
CA ASP A 423 -7.18 5.18 0.69
C ASP A 423 -6.13 5.18 -0.44
N TYR A 424 -5.97 6.32 -1.12
CA TYR A 424 -5.01 6.53 -2.21
C TYR A 424 -4.59 8.00 -2.33
N ASP A 425 -3.41 8.29 -2.88
CA ASP A 425 -2.88 9.66 -2.92
C ASP A 425 -3.31 10.45 -4.16
N LYS A 426 -3.57 9.76 -5.29
CA LYS A 426 -3.84 10.40 -6.59
C LYS A 426 -4.83 9.60 -7.45
N THR A 427 -5.65 10.36 -8.19
CA THR A 427 -6.84 10.01 -9.00
C THR A 427 -6.89 8.59 -9.57
N SER A 428 -8.07 7.97 -9.61
CA SER A 428 -8.31 6.73 -10.33
C SER A 428 -8.81 6.99 -11.76
N THR A 429 -8.64 6.02 -12.67
CA THR A 429 -9.22 6.07 -14.02
C THR A 429 -10.10 4.85 -14.23
N THR A 430 -11.22 5.00 -14.95
CA THR A 430 -12.13 3.92 -15.34
C THR A 430 -12.31 3.88 -16.87
N ASP A 431 -12.74 2.73 -17.37
CA ASP A 431 -12.65 2.24 -18.76
C ASP A 431 -13.44 2.99 -19.85
N ASP A 432 -14.29 3.97 -19.56
CA ASP A 432 -15.07 4.54 -20.67
C ASP A 432 -14.21 5.23 -21.76
N LYS A 433 -12.89 5.45 -21.51
CA LYS A 433 -11.79 5.75 -22.47
C LYS A 433 -10.41 5.31 -21.91
N PRO A 434 -9.35 5.14 -22.75
CA PRO A 434 -7.99 4.92 -22.28
C PRO A 434 -7.57 5.92 -21.19
N GLY A 435 -7.18 5.37 -20.05
CA GLY A 435 -6.91 6.14 -18.83
C GLY A 435 -5.47 6.60 -18.76
N LYS A 436 -5.27 7.91 -18.61
CA LYS A 436 -3.96 8.51 -18.31
C LYS A 436 -3.98 9.08 -16.91
N LEU A 437 -3.12 8.53 -16.05
CA LEU A 437 -2.90 9.05 -14.72
C LEU A 437 -1.60 9.86 -14.68
N PHE A 438 -1.68 11.09 -14.18
CA PHE A 438 -0.53 11.95 -13.95
C PHE A 438 -0.27 12.09 -12.46
N LEU A 439 0.92 11.68 -12.02
CA LEU A 439 1.33 11.62 -10.63
C LEU A 439 2.49 12.58 -10.39
N GLU A 440 2.21 13.68 -9.71
CA GLU A 440 3.26 14.53 -9.16
C GLU A 440 3.91 13.84 -7.96
N ARG A 441 5.23 13.71 -8.00
CA ARG A 441 5.99 13.01 -6.96
C ARG A 441 5.99 13.84 -5.67
N LYS A 442 5.63 13.22 -4.55
CA LYS A 442 5.78 13.81 -3.22
C LYS A 442 7.26 13.87 -2.85
N LEU A 443 7.71 14.98 -2.24
CA LEU A 443 9.09 15.11 -1.74
C LEU A 443 9.43 13.89 -0.87
N HIS A 444 10.57 13.23 -1.13
CA HIS A 444 11.08 12.05 -0.41
C HIS A 444 10.41 10.69 -0.69
N ALA A 445 9.42 10.57 -1.57
CA ALA A 445 8.86 9.26 -1.93
C ALA A 445 9.74 8.55 -2.96
N ASP A 446 10.37 7.42 -2.61
CA ASP A 446 11.23 6.63 -3.52
C ASP A 446 10.51 5.46 -4.20
N LYS A 447 9.23 5.25 -3.84
CA LYS A 447 8.36 4.19 -4.34
C LYS A 447 7.01 4.75 -4.73
N LEU A 448 6.41 4.17 -5.75
CA LEU A 448 5.00 4.36 -6.10
C LEU A 448 4.31 3.01 -6.05
N PHE A 449 3.22 2.93 -5.29
CA PHE A 449 2.40 1.74 -5.19
C PHE A 449 1.15 1.94 -6.05
N LEU A 450 0.79 0.90 -6.80
CA LEU A 450 -0.42 0.86 -7.59
C LEU A 450 -1.24 -0.38 -7.22
N THR A 451 -2.56 -0.21 -7.18
CA THR A 451 -3.51 -1.32 -7.16
C THR A 451 -4.32 -1.24 -8.43
N VAL A 452 -4.32 -2.32 -9.19
CA VAL A 452 -5.05 -2.44 -10.45
C VAL A 452 -6.16 -3.44 -10.25
N LEU A 453 -7.40 -3.01 -10.47
CA LEU A 453 -8.58 -3.84 -10.47
C LEU A 453 -9.04 -4.05 -11.92
N SER A 454 -9.28 -5.28 -12.33
CA SER A 454 -9.76 -5.61 -13.67
C SER A 454 -10.97 -6.54 -13.64
N GLN A 455 -11.99 -6.23 -14.43
CA GLN A 455 -13.21 -7.02 -14.53
C GLN A 455 -13.71 -7.10 -15.97
N LYS A 456 -14.25 -8.25 -16.38
CA LYS A 456 -14.86 -8.41 -17.71
C LYS A 456 -16.19 -7.63 -17.81
N ARG A 457 -16.41 -7.03 -18.98
CA ARG A 457 -17.68 -6.43 -19.40
C ARG A 457 -18.53 -7.49 -20.09
N PHE A 458 -19.71 -7.81 -19.54
CA PHE A 458 -20.64 -8.79 -20.12
C PHE A 458 -21.72 -8.17 -21.01
N ASP A 459 -21.87 -6.85 -20.94
CA ASP A 459 -22.78 -6.05 -21.76
C ASP A 459 -22.31 -5.91 -23.22
N LEU A 460 -21.01 -6.13 -23.47
CA LEU A 460 -20.39 -6.01 -24.78
C LEU A 460 -20.30 -7.39 -25.48
N LYS A 461 -21.00 -7.55 -26.60
CA LYS A 461 -20.91 -8.75 -27.47
C LYS A 461 -19.87 -8.52 -28.57
N SER A 462 -18.59 -8.73 -28.26
CA SER A 462 -17.47 -8.60 -29.20
C SER A 462 -16.50 -9.77 -29.01
N SER A 463 -15.92 -10.29 -30.10
CA SER A 463 -14.88 -11.33 -30.04
C SER A 463 -13.61 -10.84 -29.33
N ALA A 464 -13.39 -9.53 -29.26
CA ALA A 464 -12.34 -8.92 -28.43
C ALA A 464 -12.53 -9.19 -26.91
N CYS A 465 -13.74 -9.59 -26.50
CA CYS A 465 -14.08 -9.92 -25.11
C CYS A 465 -14.02 -11.43 -24.82
N ASP A 466 -13.59 -12.26 -25.78
CA ASP A 466 -13.39 -13.70 -25.57
C ASP A 466 -12.12 -13.96 -24.75
N ASN A 467 -11.04 -13.20 -24.99
CA ASN A 467 -9.79 -13.23 -24.22
C ASN A 467 -9.29 -11.80 -23.92
N PRO A 468 -10.05 -10.99 -23.15
CA PRO A 468 -9.67 -9.63 -22.81
C PRO A 468 -8.35 -9.54 -22.06
N PHE A 469 -7.61 -8.49 -22.37
CA PHE A 469 -6.41 -8.09 -21.66
C PHE A 469 -6.30 -6.57 -21.53
N TYR A 470 -5.35 -6.13 -20.72
CA TYR A 470 -4.94 -4.73 -20.60
C TYR A 470 -3.41 -4.60 -20.53
N ASP A 471 -2.92 -3.41 -20.87
CA ASP A 471 -1.52 -3.04 -20.74
C ASP A 471 -1.37 -1.85 -19.79
N ILE A 472 -0.23 -1.82 -19.10
CA ILE A 472 0.18 -0.70 -18.23
C ILE A 472 1.57 -0.24 -18.65
N SER A 473 1.69 1.06 -18.93
CA SER A 473 2.98 1.70 -19.20
C SER A 473 3.26 2.77 -18.15
N ILE A 474 4.42 2.70 -17.49
CA ILE A 474 4.81 3.66 -16.45
C ILE A 474 6.02 4.44 -16.91
N ASN A 475 5.78 5.70 -17.31
CA ASN A 475 6.78 6.56 -17.91
C ASN A 475 7.03 7.79 -17.05
N PRO A 476 8.28 8.08 -16.64
CA PRO A 476 8.65 9.36 -16.09
C PRO A 476 8.45 10.43 -17.17
N THR A 477 7.84 11.54 -16.79
CA THR A 477 7.50 12.66 -17.65
C THR A 477 8.04 13.94 -17.04
N ALA A 478 8.64 14.79 -17.87
CA ALA A 478 9.05 16.12 -17.43
C ALA A 478 7.83 16.88 -16.90
N PRO A 479 7.95 17.60 -15.77
CA PRO A 479 6.87 18.45 -15.30
C PRO A 479 6.51 19.43 -16.41
N ARG A 480 5.24 19.39 -16.86
CA ARG A 480 4.74 20.37 -17.83
C ARG A 480 4.28 21.61 -17.09
N THR A 481 4.76 22.76 -17.54
CA THR A 481 4.32 24.08 -17.09
C THR A 481 3.19 24.55 -18.03
N GLU A 482 2.00 24.81 -17.50
CA GLU A 482 0.90 25.45 -18.25
C GLU A 482 0.62 26.83 -17.62
N ALA A 483 0.44 27.85 -18.47
CA ALA A 483 0.12 29.20 -18.04
C ALA A 483 -1.38 29.45 -18.14
N ALA A 484 -2.00 29.96 -17.08
CA ALA A 484 -3.40 30.41 -17.09
C ALA A 484 -3.47 31.95 -17.14
N CYS A 485 -4.20 32.47 -18.12
CA CYS A 485 -4.57 33.89 -18.18
C CYS A 485 -5.68 34.19 -17.16
N VAL A 486 -5.47 35.13 -16.24
CA VAL A 486 -6.55 35.67 -15.39
C VAL A 486 -6.92 37.05 -15.93
N VAL A 487 -8.11 37.18 -16.50
CA VAL A 487 -8.65 38.48 -16.96
C VAL A 487 -9.25 39.21 -15.75
N LYS A 488 -8.69 40.37 -15.39
CA LYS A 488 -9.28 41.24 -14.35
C LYS A 488 -10.44 42.04 -14.92
N GLU A 489 -11.57 41.98 -14.21
CA GLU A 489 -12.77 42.82 -14.34
C GLU A 489 -13.16 43.24 -15.75
N VAL A 490 -14.18 42.56 -16.29
CA VAL A 490 -14.94 43.09 -17.42
C VAL A 490 -16.19 43.78 -16.86
N ASN A 491 -16.30 45.10 -17.00
CA ASN A 491 -17.51 45.88 -16.65
C ASN A 491 -18.70 45.62 -17.61
N SER A 492 -18.69 44.49 -18.32
CA SER A 492 -19.77 43.99 -19.16
C SER A 492 -19.64 42.47 -19.30
N SER A 493 -20.73 41.79 -19.67
CA SER A 493 -20.72 40.36 -19.93
C SER A 493 -19.89 40.07 -21.19
N CYS A 494 -18.63 39.64 -21.04
CA CYS A 494 -17.83 39.14 -22.15
C CYS A 494 -18.30 37.75 -22.62
N THR A 495 -18.24 37.50 -23.92
CA THR A 495 -18.41 36.15 -24.49
C THR A 495 -17.07 35.41 -24.51
N ALA A 496 -17.08 34.07 -24.46
CA ALA A 496 -15.87 33.23 -24.41
C ALA A 496 -14.84 33.55 -25.52
N LYS A 497 -15.31 33.97 -26.69
CA LYS A 497 -14.47 34.36 -27.84
C LYS A 497 -13.66 35.65 -27.60
N GLN A 498 -14.16 36.55 -26.75
CA GLN A 498 -13.49 37.81 -26.40
C GLN A 498 -12.40 37.60 -25.32
N LEU A 499 -12.58 36.61 -24.42
CA LEU A 499 -11.53 36.23 -23.47
C LEU A 499 -10.33 35.58 -24.16
N ASP A 500 -10.57 34.69 -25.13
CA ASP A 500 -9.50 34.04 -25.92
C ASP A 500 -8.65 35.06 -26.70
N SER A 501 -9.28 36.14 -27.19
CA SER A 501 -8.58 37.18 -27.96
C SER A 501 -7.67 38.06 -27.10
N ALA A 502 -8.03 38.29 -25.83
CA ALA A 502 -7.28 39.15 -24.91
C ALA A 502 -5.93 38.56 -24.47
N CYS A 503 -5.72 37.24 -24.64
CA CYS A 503 -4.49 36.56 -24.30
C CYS A 503 -3.45 36.49 -25.42
N TYR A 504 -3.80 36.92 -26.65
CA TYR A 504 -2.91 36.81 -27.81
C TYR A 504 -1.98 38.02 -28.05
N ASP A 505 -2.26 39.19 -27.45
CA ASP A 505 -1.59 40.45 -27.78
C ASP A 505 -0.44 40.87 -26.84
N MET A 506 0.06 39.98 -25.97
CA MET A 506 1.20 40.31 -25.09
C MET A 506 2.52 39.74 -25.61
N THR A 507 3.48 40.61 -25.92
CA THR A 507 4.87 40.25 -26.27
C THR A 507 5.63 39.70 -25.06
N PRO A 508 6.22 38.48 -25.14
CA PRO A 508 6.97 37.89 -24.03
C PRO A 508 8.35 38.56 -23.85
N VAL A 509 8.70 38.90 -22.61
CA VAL A 509 10.05 39.32 -22.22
C VAL A 509 10.82 38.09 -21.75
N VAL A 510 12.00 37.83 -22.33
CA VAL A 510 12.83 36.64 -22.05
C VAL A 510 14.02 37.06 -21.19
N GLY A 511 14.21 36.41 -20.03
CA GLY A 511 15.42 36.48 -19.22
C GLY A 511 15.70 35.12 -18.56
N GLU A 512 16.97 34.76 -18.39
CA GLU A 512 17.36 33.50 -17.76
C GLU A 512 17.04 33.49 -16.25
N VAL A 513 16.35 32.45 -15.78
CA VAL A 513 16.15 32.22 -14.34
C VAL A 513 16.96 31.00 -13.93
N SER A 514 18.02 31.22 -13.15
CA SER A 514 18.79 30.16 -12.50
C SER A 514 18.02 29.66 -11.26
N GLN A 515 17.58 28.40 -11.30
CA GLN A 515 17.14 27.50 -10.21
C GLN A 515 16.45 28.11 -8.96
N LEU A 516 15.19 27.74 -8.72
CA LEU A 516 14.46 27.96 -7.45
C LEU A 516 14.40 26.66 -6.63
N TYR A 517 14.90 26.70 -5.39
CA TYR A 517 14.72 25.67 -4.37
C TYR A 517 13.74 26.16 -3.31
N ASN A 518 12.64 25.43 -3.11
CA ASN A 518 11.78 25.42 -1.90
C ASN A 518 11.53 26.79 -1.21
N ASN A 519 11.15 27.83 -1.95
CA ASN A 519 10.64 29.16 -1.49
C ASN A 519 11.27 29.84 -0.24
N SER A 520 12.45 29.45 0.23
CA SER A 520 13.12 30.03 1.41
C SER A 520 14.63 29.85 1.32
N VAL A 521 15.40 30.95 1.41
CA VAL A 521 16.86 30.90 1.60
C VAL A 521 17.19 31.31 3.03
N LEU A 522 17.86 30.43 3.78
CA LEU A 522 18.39 30.73 5.11
C LEU A 522 19.68 31.54 4.99
N LYS A 523 19.73 32.72 5.64
CA LYS A 523 21.00 33.41 5.92
C LYS A 523 21.00 33.90 7.37
N ASN A 524 21.97 33.46 8.16
CA ASN A 524 22.15 33.79 9.58
C ASN A 524 20.93 33.53 10.50
N GLY A 525 20.21 32.42 10.29
CA GLY A 525 19.29 31.89 11.30
C GLY A 525 17.97 32.66 11.50
N GLN A 526 17.60 33.59 10.62
CA GLN A 526 16.26 34.18 10.60
C GLN A 526 15.65 34.11 9.19
N ILE A 527 14.35 33.81 9.13
CA ILE A 527 13.55 33.80 7.90
C ILE A 527 13.33 35.25 7.47
N GLN A 528 13.85 35.63 6.30
CA GLN A 528 13.45 36.87 5.63
C GLN A 528 12.66 36.51 4.36
N GLU A 529 11.42 37.00 4.29
CA GLU A 529 10.73 37.19 3.02
C GLU A 529 11.52 38.24 2.22
N GLN A 530 12.29 37.80 1.21
CA GLN A 530 12.84 38.72 0.22
C GLN A 530 12.17 38.53 -1.12
N VAL A 531 11.74 39.66 -1.66
CA VAL A 531 11.32 39.79 -3.04
C VAL A 531 12.56 39.96 -3.90
N LEU A 532 12.69 39.10 -4.91
CA LEU A 532 13.66 39.23 -5.98
C LEU A 532 13.44 40.55 -6.74
N ASP A 533 14.38 41.48 -6.60
CA ASP A 533 14.44 42.72 -7.38
C ASP A 533 15.38 42.50 -8.57
N ILE A 534 14.80 42.39 -9.77
CA ILE A 534 15.57 42.24 -11.01
C ILE A 534 15.88 43.66 -11.50
N SER A 535 17.06 44.16 -11.15
CA SER A 535 17.58 45.42 -11.69
C SER A 535 18.47 45.14 -12.90
N ASN A 536 18.10 45.72 -14.05
CA ASN A 536 18.75 45.64 -15.38
C ASN A 536 18.26 44.54 -16.34
N SER A 537 16.97 44.57 -16.71
CA SER A 537 16.52 43.91 -17.94
C SER A 537 16.60 44.86 -19.15
N THR A 538 16.98 44.30 -20.30
CA THR A 538 16.93 44.96 -21.61
C THR A 538 15.88 44.25 -22.47
N ASP A 539 15.14 44.99 -23.29
CA ASP A 539 14.21 44.39 -24.24
C ASP A 539 14.92 43.88 -25.52
N SER A 540 14.17 43.26 -26.43
CA SER A 540 14.67 42.75 -27.71
C SER A 540 15.17 43.84 -28.68
N SER A 541 15.02 45.13 -28.32
CA SER A 541 15.59 46.27 -29.05
C SER A 541 16.89 46.80 -28.43
N GLY A 542 17.34 46.23 -27.30
CA GLY A 542 18.55 46.63 -26.59
C GLY A 542 18.37 47.82 -25.65
N SER A 543 17.14 48.25 -25.38
CA SER A 543 16.85 49.39 -24.51
C SER A 543 16.80 48.96 -23.04
N THR A 544 17.54 49.65 -22.16
CA THR A 544 17.57 49.33 -20.71
C THR A 544 16.28 49.80 -20.05
N ILE A 545 15.49 48.87 -19.51
CA ILE A 545 14.23 49.19 -18.82
C ILE A 545 14.56 49.62 -17.39
N ARG A 546 14.55 50.94 -17.13
CA ARG A 546 14.58 51.48 -15.77
C ARG A 546 13.16 51.69 -15.28
N THR A 547 12.65 50.77 -14.47
CA THR A 547 11.48 51.05 -13.62
C THR A 547 11.73 50.52 -12.21
N PRO A 548 11.67 51.37 -11.18
CA PRO A 548 11.86 50.94 -9.79
C PRO A 548 10.55 50.33 -9.27
N HIS A 549 10.68 49.25 -8.50
CA HIS A 549 9.64 48.60 -7.70
C HIS A 549 8.64 47.70 -8.43
N VAL A 550 8.98 46.42 -8.61
CA VAL A 550 8.01 45.35 -8.86
C VAL A 550 8.29 44.16 -7.94
N LYS A 551 7.32 43.76 -7.10
CA LYS A 551 7.36 42.52 -6.31
C LYS A 551 6.57 41.41 -7.00
N TRP A 552 7.13 40.20 -7.11
CA TRP A 552 6.53 39.04 -7.82
C TRP A 552 6.03 37.95 -6.83
N PHE A 553 4.93 37.27 -7.18
CA PHE A 553 4.43 36.07 -6.49
C PHE A 553 4.04 34.98 -7.50
N ALA A 554 4.24 33.71 -7.16
CA ALA A 554 3.91 32.55 -7.99
C ALA A 554 2.54 31.95 -7.61
N ILE A 555 1.75 31.53 -8.61
CA ILE A 555 0.47 30.82 -8.44
C ILE A 555 0.55 29.50 -9.21
N GLU A 556 0.09 28.42 -8.58
CA GLU A 556 0.10 27.03 -9.05
C GLU A 556 -1.28 26.65 -9.65
N SER A 557 -1.36 26.03 -10.84
CA SER A 557 -2.63 25.52 -11.43
C SER A 557 -2.46 24.60 -12.68
N LYS A 558 -3.41 23.66 -12.87
CA LYS A 558 -3.54 22.52 -13.84
C LYS A 558 -4.35 22.86 -15.14
N MET A 559 -4.13 22.20 -16.30
CA MET A 559 -5.05 21.22 -17.00
C MET A 559 -4.93 21.09 -18.56
N LYS A 560 -5.09 19.82 -19.02
CA LYS A 560 -5.79 19.26 -20.23
C LYS A 560 -5.15 19.29 -21.66
N ASP A 561 -4.64 18.10 -22.06
CA ASP A 561 -4.78 17.32 -23.33
C ASP A 561 -5.60 17.97 -24.50
N ARG A 562 -5.26 18.02 -25.81
CA ARG A 562 -4.35 17.32 -26.78
C ARG A 562 -4.16 18.24 -28.03
N VAL A 563 -3.15 18.10 -28.91
CA VAL A 563 -3.08 17.30 -30.18
C VAL A 563 -1.74 17.67 -30.89
N PRO A 564 -1.12 16.80 -31.72
CA PRO A 564 0.33 16.73 -31.93
C PRO A 564 0.84 17.46 -33.18
N LEU A 565 2.12 17.84 -33.17
CA LEU A 565 2.87 18.17 -34.39
C LEU A 565 4.17 17.40 -34.46
N GLN A 566 4.45 16.97 -35.68
CA GLN A 566 5.56 16.14 -36.12
C GLN A 566 6.90 16.87 -36.08
N ASN A 567 7.96 16.06 -35.94
CA ASN A 567 9.38 16.29 -36.21
C ASN A 567 10.30 16.69 -35.03
N PRO A 568 11.48 16.05 -34.87
CA PRO A 568 12.32 16.12 -33.68
C PRO A 568 13.53 17.04 -33.89
N SER A 569 13.65 18.10 -33.09
CA SER A 569 14.94 18.76 -32.87
C SER A 569 14.85 19.83 -31.78
N LEU A 570 15.76 19.73 -30.80
CA LEU A 570 16.16 20.73 -29.81
C LEU A 570 15.16 21.06 -28.69
N ASN A 571 15.34 20.37 -27.56
CA ASN A 571 14.76 20.73 -26.26
C ASN A 571 15.48 21.98 -25.71
N ALA A 572 14.87 23.16 -25.84
CA ALA A 572 15.14 24.32 -25.00
C ALA A 572 13.85 24.66 -24.24
N LEU A 573 13.89 24.63 -22.91
CA LEU A 573 12.78 25.05 -22.05
C LEU A 573 12.49 26.54 -22.30
N LYS A 574 11.29 26.87 -22.78
CA LYS A 574 10.74 28.23 -22.77
C LYS A 574 9.93 28.43 -21.49
N VAL A 575 10.34 29.38 -20.67
CA VAL A 575 9.59 29.87 -19.51
C VAL A 575 9.03 31.25 -19.85
N SER A 576 7.73 31.48 -19.64
CA SER A 576 7.08 32.77 -19.82
C SER A 576 6.54 33.28 -18.49
N MET A 577 6.87 34.51 -18.09
CA MET A 577 6.35 35.18 -16.89
C MET A 577 5.44 36.35 -17.27
N TYR A 578 4.31 36.53 -16.57
CA TYR A 578 3.37 37.63 -16.80
C TYR A 578 3.28 38.57 -15.58
N LYS A 579 3.13 39.88 -15.86
CA LYS A 579 3.13 41.00 -14.89
C LYS A 579 1.71 41.54 -14.70
N CYS A 580 1.33 41.90 -13.47
CA CYS A 580 0.46 43.06 -13.17
C CYS A 580 0.41 43.33 -11.65
N LEU A 581 0.78 44.56 -11.25
CA LEU A 581 0.87 45.02 -9.85
C LEU A 581 -0.29 45.93 -9.41
N THR A 582 -0.38 46.08 -8.08
CA THR A 582 -1.39 46.59 -7.14
C THR A 582 -1.51 48.13 -7.02
N PHE A 583 -2.51 48.76 -6.36
CA PHE A 583 -2.62 48.99 -4.89
C PHE A 583 -3.98 49.58 -4.37
N LYS A 584 -4.11 49.45 -3.03
CA LYS A 584 -5.14 49.71 -1.98
C LYS A 584 -5.87 51.09 -1.85
N THR A 585 -7.19 51.00 -1.50
CA THR A 585 -8.07 51.74 -0.50
C THR A 585 -8.25 53.27 -0.57
N PRO A 586 -9.44 53.89 -0.26
CA PRO A 586 -10.28 53.63 0.93
C PRO A 586 -11.82 53.64 0.77
N PHE A 587 -12.53 52.74 1.46
CA PHE A 587 -13.59 52.98 2.47
C PHE A 587 -14.13 51.63 2.97
#